data_AF-A0A8D2QEU8-F1
#
_entry.id   AF-A0A8D2QEU8-F1
#
_cell.length_a   1.000
_cell.length_b   1.000
_cell.length_c   1.000
_cell.angle_alpha   90.00
_cell.angle_beta   90.00
_cell.angle_gamma   90.00
#
_symmetry.space_group_name_H-M   'P 1'
#
loop_
_entity.id
_entity.type
_entity.pdbx_description
1 polymer ?
#
loop_
_entity_poly.entity_id
_entity_poly.type
_entity_poly.pdbx_seq_one_letter_code
_entity_poly.pdbx_strand_id
1 'polypeptide(L)'
;MKVVNLKQAILQAWKERWSDYQWAINMKRFFPRGATWDILNLAEALLEQAMIGPSPNPLILSYLKYAISSQGMFSCWWQGLRGLHPTSPKSSIPVP
;
A
#
# COMPACT_ATOMS: atom_id res chain seq x y z
N MET A 1 -7.48 -17.86 3.24
CA MET A 1 -7.25 -16.41 3.08
C MET A 1 -8.06 -15.95 1.88
N LYS A 2 -8.92 -14.93 2.01
CA LYS A 2 -9.53 -14.32 0.82
C LYS A 2 -8.40 -13.66 0.04
N VAL A 3 -8.03 -14.24 -1.10
CA VAL A 3 -7.20 -13.55 -2.09
C VAL A 3 -8.04 -12.37 -2.55
N VAL A 4 -7.78 -11.19 -1.99
CA VAL A 4 -8.47 -9.99 -2.45
C VAL A 4 -7.91 -9.69 -3.81
N ASN A 5 -8.75 -9.83 -4.83
CA ASN A 5 -8.37 -9.52 -6.20
C ASN A 5 -8.14 -8.00 -6.29
N LEU A 6 -6.89 -7.60 -6.51
CA LEU A 6 -6.47 -6.20 -6.56
C LEU A 6 -7.36 -5.35 -7.47
N LYS A 7 -7.73 -5.90 -8.64
CA LYS A 7 -8.61 -5.22 -9.59
C LYS A 7 -9.99 -4.94 -9.00
N GLN A 8 -10.55 -5.86 -8.23
CA GLN A 8 -11.83 -5.65 -7.54
C GLN A 8 -11.71 -4.58 -6.45
N ALA A 9 -10.60 -4.51 -5.72
CA ALA A 9 -10.37 -3.47 -4.72
C ALA A 9 -10.29 -2.07 -5.36
N ILE A 10 -9.60 -1.95 -6.51
CA ILE A 10 -9.53 -0.69 -7.28
C ILE A 10 -10.92 -0.31 -7.80
N LEU A 11 -11.66 -1.27 -8.37
CA LEU A 11 -13.03 -1.02 -8.87
C LEU A 11 -13.98 -0.61 -7.75
N GLN A 12 -13.86 -1.21 -6.57
CA GLN A 12 -14.64 -0.83 -5.40
C GLN A 12 -14.35 0.61 -4.98
N ALA A 13 -13.06 0.97 -4.88
CA ALA A 13 -12.64 2.32 -4.53
C ALA A 13 -13.13 3.37 -5.53
N TRP A 14 -13.09 3.03 -6.82
CA TRP A 14 -13.63 3.90 -7.87
C TRP A 14 -15.15 4.04 -7.79
N LYS A 15 -15.86 2.92 -7.58
CA LYS A 15 -17.33 2.90 -7.45
C LYS A 15 -17.80 3.71 -6.25
N GLU A 16 -17.14 3.58 -5.11
CA GLU A 16 -17.44 4.32 -3.88
C GLU A 16 -16.83 5.73 -3.84
N ARG A 17 -16.10 6.14 -4.89
CA ARG A 17 -15.47 7.47 -4.99
C ARG A 17 -14.62 7.82 -3.77
N TRP A 18 -13.84 6.85 -3.28
CA TRP A 18 -12.96 7.07 -2.14
C TRP A 18 -11.97 8.21 -2.41
N SER A 19 -11.72 9.04 -1.41
CA SER A 19 -10.54 9.92 -1.43
C SER A 19 -9.25 9.11 -1.37
N ASP A 20 -8.12 9.70 -1.78
CA ASP A 20 -6.80 9.04 -1.73
C ASP A 20 -6.49 8.44 -0.33
N TYR A 21 -6.87 9.14 0.73
CA TYR A 21 -6.69 8.69 2.10
C TYR A 21 -7.61 7.50 2.46
N GLN A 22 -8.89 7.57 2.10
CA GLN A 22 -9.83 6.47 2.32
C GLN A 22 -9.41 5.24 1.52
N TRP A 23 -8.96 5.43 0.29
CA TRP A 23 -8.39 4.37 -0.53
C TRP A 23 -7.21 3.73 0.19
N ALA A 24 -6.23 4.50 0.64
CA ALA A 24 -5.06 3.98 1.34
C ALA A 24 -5.45 3.18 2.60
N ILE A 25 -6.38 3.65 3.43
CA ILE A 25 -6.84 2.91 4.62
C ILE A 25 -7.53 1.60 4.26
N ASN A 26 -8.45 1.63 3.31
CA ASN A 26 -9.21 0.44 2.92
C ASN A 26 -8.31 -0.58 2.23
N MET A 27 -7.37 -0.12 1.41
CA MET A 27 -6.31 -0.94 0.83
C MET A 27 -5.50 -1.66 1.92
N LYS A 28 -5.12 -0.99 3.02
CA LYS A 28 -4.47 -1.68 4.16
C LYS A 28 -5.34 -2.75 4.84
N ARG A 29 -6.66 -2.65 4.75
CA ARG A 29 -7.59 -3.64 5.32
C ARG A 29 -7.76 -4.86 4.42
N PHE A 30 -7.68 -4.67 3.10
CA PHE A 30 -7.80 -5.74 2.12
C PHE A 30 -6.55 -6.64 2.04
N PHE A 31 -5.37 -6.09 2.31
CA PHE A 31 -4.12 -6.84 2.27
C PHE A 31 -3.62 -7.11 3.70
N PRO A 32 -3.54 -8.37 4.15
CA PRO A 32 -3.10 -8.69 5.50
C PRO A 32 -1.65 -8.24 5.76
N ARG A 33 -1.35 -7.90 7.03
CA ARG A 33 0.01 -7.51 7.46
C ARG A 33 0.99 -8.62 7.08
N GLY A 34 2.07 -8.25 6.39
CA GLY A 34 3.08 -9.19 5.88
C GLY A 34 2.92 -9.57 4.41
N ALA A 35 1.82 -9.17 3.75
CA ALA A 35 1.77 -9.17 2.29
C ALA A 35 2.73 -8.11 1.77
N THR A 36 3.72 -8.53 0.98
CA THR A 36 4.56 -7.61 0.23
C THR A 36 3.65 -6.82 -0.69
N TRP A 37 3.54 -5.51 -0.44
CA TRP A 37 2.98 -4.59 -1.43
C TRP A 37 3.94 -4.62 -2.60
N ASP A 38 3.64 -5.43 -3.59
CA ASP A 38 4.31 -5.32 -4.88
C ASP A 38 3.84 -4.03 -5.52
N ILE A 39 4.53 -2.94 -5.17
CA ILE A 39 4.19 -1.58 -5.58
C ILE A 39 4.23 -1.46 -7.10
N LEU A 40 5.09 -2.23 -7.78
CA LEU A 40 5.16 -2.24 -9.23
C LEU A 40 3.88 -2.85 -9.81
N ASN A 41 3.47 -4.03 -9.31
CA ASN A 41 2.18 -4.62 -9.70
C ASN A 41 0.97 -3.74 -9.35
N LEU A 42 1.01 -3.00 -8.23
CA LEU A 42 -0.05 -2.06 -7.86
C LEU A 42 -0.10 -0.85 -8.81
N ALA A 43 1.06 -0.26 -9.11
CA ALA A 43 1.16 0.89 -10.00
C ALA A 43 0.74 0.53 -11.41
N GLU A 44 1.15 -0.65 -11.90
CA GLU A 44 0.73 -1.20 -13.19
C GLU A 44 -0.79 -1.42 -13.23
N ALA A 45 -1.36 -2.11 -12.23
CA ALA A 45 -2.80 -2.34 -12.17
C ALA A 45 -3.63 -1.05 -12.09
N LEU A 46 -3.14 -0.03 -11.36
CA LEU A 46 -3.79 1.29 -11.31
C LEU A 46 -3.71 2.00 -12.66
N LEU A 47 -2.55 1.95 -13.33
CA LEU A 47 -2.36 2.55 -14.64
C LEU A 47 -3.26 1.88 -15.68
N GLU A 48 -3.24 0.54 -15.78
CA GLU A 48 -4.10 -0.22 -16.68
C GLU A 48 -5.57 0.12 -16.47
N GLN A 49 -6.03 0.13 -15.21
CA GLN A 49 -7.42 0.43 -14.89
C GLN A 49 -7.79 1.89 -15.16
N ALA A 50 -6.84 2.83 -15.01
CA ALA A 50 -7.06 4.23 -15.36
C ALA A 50 -7.25 4.44 -16.86
N MET A 51 -6.60 3.62 -17.69
CA MET A 51 -6.66 3.71 -19.16
C MET A 51 -7.90 3.03 -19.76
N ILE A 52 -8.76 2.41 -18.95
CA ILE A 52 -10.03 1.84 -19.43
C ILE A 52 -11.03 2.96 -19.71
N GLY A 53 -11.25 3.25 -20.99
CA GLY A 53 -12.22 4.23 -21.47
C GLY A 53 -11.62 5.18 -22.51
N PRO A 54 -12.40 6.17 -22.96
CA PRO A 54 -11.94 7.14 -23.96
C PRO A 54 -10.91 8.14 -23.42
N SER A 55 -10.80 8.27 -22.10
CA SER A 55 -9.85 9.16 -21.43
C SER A 55 -9.35 8.55 -20.11
N PRO A 56 -8.12 8.84 -19.68
CA PRO A 56 -7.60 8.37 -18.40
C PRO A 56 -8.50 8.79 -17.22
N ASN A 57 -8.80 7.85 -16.32
CA ASN A 57 -9.66 8.09 -15.18
C ASN A 57 -8.91 8.91 -14.10
N PRO A 58 -9.33 10.16 -13.81
CA PRO A 58 -8.59 11.06 -12.94
C PRO A 58 -8.54 10.57 -11.48
N LEU A 59 -9.55 9.84 -11.01
CA LEU A 59 -9.58 9.29 -9.66
C LEU A 59 -8.59 8.13 -9.49
N ILE A 60 -8.50 7.26 -10.50
CA ILE A 60 -7.54 6.14 -10.43
C ILE A 60 -6.12 6.66 -10.62
N LEU A 61 -5.94 7.68 -11.45
CA LEU A 61 -4.67 8.41 -11.54
C LEU A 61 -4.31 9.12 -10.23
N SER A 62 -5.27 9.62 -9.44
CA SER A 62 -4.97 10.20 -8.13
C SER A 62 -4.45 9.15 -7.16
N TYR A 63 -5.00 7.93 -7.17
CA TYR A 63 -4.45 6.81 -6.40
C TYR A 63 -3.06 6.40 -6.87
N LEU A 64 -2.81 6.36 -8.18
CA LEU A 64 -1.48 6.07 -8.75
C LEU A 64 -0.47 7.14 -8.33
N LYS A 65 -0.84 8.42 -8.48
CA LYS A 65 -0.04 9.56 -8.05
C LYS A 65 0.22 9.49 -6.56
N TYR A 66 -0.79 9.15 -5.75
CA TYR A 66 -0.66 8.97 -4.33
C TYR A 66 0.31 7.81 -4.03
N ALA A 67 0.15 6.64 -4.65
CA ALA A 67 1.01 5.47 -4.47
C ALA A 67 2.48 5.79 -4.79
N ILE A 68 2.75 6.44 -5.93
CA ILE A 68 4.10 6.85 -6.35
C ILE A 68 4.66 7.98 -5.48
N SER A 69 3.89 9.02 -5.18
CA SER A 69 4.30 10.10 -4.27
C SER A 69 4.54 9.54 -2.85
N SER A 70 3.81 8.49 -2.51
CA SER A 70 3.97 7.68 -1.31
C SER A 70 5.02 6.58 -1.49
N GLN A 71 5.96 6.67 -2.43
CA GLN A 71 7.27 6.02 -2.27
C GLN A 71 7.94 6.49 -0.96
N GLY A 72 7.57 7.66 -0.40
CA GLY A 72 7.86 8.03 1.01
C GLY A 72 7.08 7.23 2.08
N MET A 73 6.01 6.52 1.72
CA MET A 73 5.37 5.53 2.59
C MET A 73 6.17 4.23 2.67
N PHE A 74 7.26 4.04 1.92
CA PHE A 74 8.24 2.99 2.24
C PHE A 74 8.99 3.30 3.55
N SER A 75 9.10 4.57 3.97
CA SER A 75 9.73 4.96 5.25
C SER A 75 8.79 4.82 6.45
N CYS A 76 7.53 5.26 6.32
CA CYS A 76 6.59 5.24 7.45
C CYS A 76 5.94 3.86 7.67
N TRP A 77 5.87 3.00 6.64
CA TRP A 77 5.58 1.56 6.81
C TRP A 77 6.77 0.77 7.37
N TRP A 78 8.01 1.26 7.28
CA TRP A 78 9.20 0.61 7.88
C TRP A 78 9.25 0.77 9.42
N GLN A 79 8.55 1.75 9.99
CA GLN A 79 8.50 1.97 11.45
C GLN A 79 7.35 1.27 12.18
N GLY A 80 6.42 0.63 11.46
CA GLY A 80 5.46 -0.30 12.07
C GLY A 80 6.14 -1.52 12.74
N LEU A 81 7.44 -1.72 12.49
CA LEU A 81 8.29 -2.73 13.13
C LEU A 81 9.21 -2.19 14.24
N ARG A 82 9.20 -0.88 14.58
CA ARG A 82 10.08 -0.36 15.65
C ARG A 82 9.37 0.11 16.93
N GLY A 83 8.05 0.23 16.94
CA GLY A 83 7.28 0.79 18.06
C GLY A 83 6.61 -0.22 19.02
N LEU A 84 6.72 -1.53 18.80
CA LEU A 84 6.10 -2.56 19.67
C LEU A 84 7.09 -3.47 20.40
N HIS A 85 8.39 -3.15 20.43
CA HIS A 85 9.28 -3.71 21.45
C HIS A 85 10.43 -2.75 21.79
N PRO A 86 10.61 -2.35 23.06
CA PRO A 86 11.83 -1.73 23.52
C PRO A 86 12.83 -2.83 23.89
N THR A 87 14.00 -2.88 23.27
CA THR A 87 15.23 -3.28 23.96
C THR A 87 16.46 -2.80 23.18
N SER A 88 17.20 -1.90 23.80
CA SER A 88 18.65 -1.77 23.68
C SER A 88 19.14 -1.41 25.10
N PRO A 89 20.36 -1.77 25.54
CA PRO A 89 21.53 -2.15 24.75
C PRO A 89 22.32 -3.39 25.26
N LYS A 90 23.24 -3.85 24.39
CA LYS A 90 24.55 -4.47 24.67
C LYS A 90 24.78 -5.14 26.04
N SER A 91 24.96 -6.46 26.05
CA SER A 91 25.90 -7.16 26.94
C SER A 91 25.89 -8.65 26.63
N SER A 92 26.93 -9.17 25.98
CA SER A 92 27.47 -10.52 26.14
C SER A 92 28.72 -10.64 25.28
N ILE A 93 29.82 -10.11 25.83
CA ILE A 93 31.18 -10.52 25.45
C ILE A 93 31.33 -11.98 25.94
N PRO A 94 31.75 -12.95 25.12
CA PRO A 94 32.19 -14.23 25.64
C PRO A 94 33.66 -14.14 26.10
N VAL A 95 34.06 -15.13 26.92
CA VAL A 95 35.35 -15.49 27.54
C VAL A 95 35.79 -14.79 28.84
N PRO A 96 36.41 -15.53 29.79
CA PRO A 96 36.82 -16.95 29.76
C PRO A 96 35.82 -17.93 30.41
#